data_AF-A0A7V8V5I6-F1
#
_entry.id   AF-A0A7V8V5I6-F1
#
_cell.length_a   1.000
_cell.length_b   1.000
_cell.length_c   1.000
_cell.angle_alpha   90.00
_cell.angle_beta   90.00
_cell.angle_gamma   90.00
#
_symmetry.space_group_name_H-M   'P 1'
#
loop_
_entity.id
_entity.type
_entity.pdbx_description
1 polymer ?
#
loop_
_entity_poly.entity_id
_entity_poly.type
_entity_poly.pdbx_seq_one_letter_code
_entity_poly.pdbx_strand_id
1 'polypeptide(L)'
;MASHQRFNELLAIMLDDVASENELDELVALARENQENLAQLKQHLVLSDRLSQYEDLRRAEARYLESLRTRVSADDSSAGFIQSVLNASHEPKTPARTDEKRPTQKRPWIWGVMALAATILVALFAFPQGDQPEQDPNASNVAVLPDAAPPVPVGPVAANPTPEVEELRDSGVALLTRKVGVQGGNANVWKEGVTVSPQQLTWDTGLIQLEFYSGATLVAEGPASIEIVDASNIYLNYGKLRANIPQPAQGFTILAKTLELVDLGTEFGMEVSSDGSVDVQVYEGKVELYEPNSNRNKTTRRELVQGKPLSITADGLSKVIDSGDLSFVSPRELASMTGTRSVKRYQRWEQQRDATIEDPRIAAYFPFDHDPVDDRTLVGYGPDGEKIHGAIVGAQWTTGRWNDKSSLEFKRPGDRVRLNIPGNYLSLTFSAWIRLDGLDRRFNSLLLTDEFNNNMPHWQVHQEGHMLLGMWMEAASDTAHYRSPNVFSLRDVGQWAHVVTVYDTVDSRVRHYLNGELISNQPIDQAARGDLTLGYVTIGNWTPTETSAWQKIRNFNGRIDEMTVYGVALTEDQVGELFQKGRP
;
A
#
# COMPACT_ATOMS: atom_id res chain seq x y z
N MET A 1 6.65 -40.54 2.30
CA MET A 1 7.93 -39.84 2.55
C MET A 1 8.77 -39.79 1.27
N ALA A 2 9.53 -40.84 0.91
CA ALA A 2 10.44 -40.81 -0.26
C ALA A 2 9.82 -40.26 -1.57
N SER A 3 8.63 -40.72 -2.00
CA SER A 3 8.04 -40.22 -3.25
C SER A 3 7.58 -38.75 -3.19
N HIS A 4 7.19 -38.24 -2.01
CA HIS A 4 6.89 -36.82 -1.82
C HIS A 4 8.17 -35.96 -1.74
N GLN A 5 9.28 -36.51 -1.22
CA GLN A 5 10.58 -35.84 -1.32
C GLN A 5 11.01 -35.72 -2.80
N ARG A 6 10.94 -36.83 -3.56
CA ARG A 6 11.25 -36.85 -5.00
C ARG A 6 10.34 -35.90 -5.81
N PHE A 7 9.06 -35.82 -5.47
CA PHE A 7 8.14 -34.84 -6.05
C PHE A 7 8.59 -33.39 -5.82
N ASN A 8 9.00 -33.02 -4.59
CA ASN A 8 9.50 -31.68 -4.29
C ASN A 8 10.82 -31.37 -5.00
N GLU A 9 11.74 -32.35 -5.11
CA GLU A 9 12.98 -32.22 -5.88
C GLU A 9 12.69 -31.92 -7.36
N LEU A 10 11.82 -32.69 -7.99
CA LEU A 10 11.42 -32.50 -9.39
C LEU A 10 10.65 -31.19 -9.62
N LEU A 11 9.83 -30.77 -8.66
CA LEU A 11 9.10 -29.50 -8.71
C LEU A 11 10.07 -28.31 -8.67
N ALA A 12 11.14 -28.37 -7.88
CA ALA A 12 12.20 -27.35 -7.88
C ALA A 12 12.94 -27.30 -9.23
N ILE A 13 13.36 -28.46 -9.75
CA ILE A 13 14.04 -28.58 -11.05
C ILE A 13 13.18 -28.03 -12.21
N MET A 14 11.85 -28.17 -12.13
CA MET A 14 10.92 -27.57 -13.09
C MET A 14 10.78 -26.04 -12.93
N LEU A 15 10.75 -25.54 -11.69
CA LEU A 15 10.67 -24.09 -11.42
C LEU A 15 11.95 -23.33 -11.82
N ASP A 16 13.10 -24.00 -11.82
CA ASP A 16 14.37 -23.48 -12.32
C ASP A 16 14.51 -23.57 -13.87
N ASP A 17 13.45 -23.97 -14.60
CA ASP A 17 13.35 -24.12 -16.07
C ASP A 17 14.38 -25.08 -16.72
N VAL A 18 14.92 -26.02 -15.93
CA VAL A 18 16.00 -26.96 -16.32
C VAL A 18 15.60 -28.45 -16.37
N ALA A 19 14.35 -28.79 -16.08
CA ALA A 19 13.85 -30.17 -16.11
C ALA A 19 13.90 -30.81 -17.52
N SER A 20 14.30 -32.08 -17.60
CA SER A 20 14.17 -32.89 -18.81
C SER A 20 12.76 -33.46 -19.00
N GLU A 21 12.40 -33.87 -20.22
CA GLU A 21 11.09 -34.46 -20.55
C GLU A 21 10.74 -35.65 -19.63
N ASN A 22 11.71 -36.54 -19.36
CA ASN A 22 11.52 -37.69 -18.45
C ASN A 22 11.22 -37.25 -16.99
N GLU A 23 11.82 -36.15 -16.54
CA GLU A 23 11.61 -35.62 -15.18
C GLU A 23 10.28 -34.89 -15.05
N LEU A 24 9.79 -34.26 -16.12
CA LEU A 24 8.45 -33.70 -16.20
C LEU A 24 7.38 -34.80 -16.20
N ASP A 25 7.61 -35.91 -16.92
CA ASP A 25 6.74 -37.08 -16.87
C ASP A 25 6.73 -37.76 -15.49
N GLU A 26 7.89 -37.88 -14.83
CA GLU A 26 7.99 -38.39 -13.45
C GLU A 26 7.25 -37.46 -12.46
N LEU A 27 7.42 -36.14 -12.57
CA LEU A 27 6.72 -35.14 -11.77
C LEU A 27 5.19 -35.23 -11.95
N VAL A 28 4.74 -35.41 -13.20
CA VAL A 28 3.32 -35.56 -13.54
C VAL A 28 2.75 -36.88 -13.03
N ALA A 29 3.50 -37.99 -13.07
CA ALA A 29 3.08 -39.26 -12.48
C ALA A 29 2.91 -39.13 -10.96
N LEU A 30 3.92 -38.58 -10.27
CA LEU A 30 3.89 -38.34 -8.82
C LEU A 30 2.81 -37.34 -8.39
N ALA A 31 2.38 -36.43 -9.28
CA ALA A 31 1.22 -35.57 -9.06
C ALA A 31 -0.11 -36.30 -9.24
N ARG A 32 -0.23 -37.25 -10.18
CA ARG A 32 -1.46 -38.04 -10.38
C ARG A 32 -1.77 -38.96 -9.19
N GLU A 33 -0.74 -39.47 -8.52
CA GLU A 33 -0.88 -40.42 -7.40
C GLU A 33 -1.28 -39.77 -6.07
N ASN A 34 -1.16 -38.44 -5.91
CA ASN A 34 -1.49 -37.75 -4.67
C ASN A 34 -2.15 -36.38 -4.92
N GLN A 35 -3.36 -36.17 -4.38
CA GLN A 35 -4.09 -34.89 -4.47
C GLN A 35 -3.32 -33.70 -3.87
N GLU A 36 -2.51 -33.91 -2.84
CA GLU A 36 -1.71 -32.85 -2.21
C GLU A 36 -0.57 -32.40 -3.14
N ASN A 37 0.16 -33.35 -3.72
CA ASN A 37 1.15 -33.08 -4.79
C ASN A 37 0.50 -32.35 -5.97
N LEU A 38 -0.70 -32.78 -6.41
CA LEU A 38 -1.43 -32.13 -7.51
C LEU A 38 -1.85 -30.70 -7.19
N ALA A 39 -2.30 -30.43 -5.95
CA ALA A 39 -2.65 -29.09 -5.50
C ALA A 39 -1.42 -28.18 -5.44
N GLN A 40 -0.29 -28.68 -4.95
CA GLN A 40 0.98 -27.97 -4.91
C GLN A 40 1.49 -27.64 -6.32
N LEU A 41 1.50 -28.61 -7.24
CA LEU A 41 1.86 -28.40 -8.65
C LEU A 41 0.94 -27.36 -9.33
N LYS A 42 -0.37 -27.42 -9.08
CA LYS A 42 -1.34 -26.41 -9.55
C LYS A 42 -1.02 -25.00 -9.03
N GLN A 43 -0.73 -24.85 -7.74
CA GLN A 43 -0.39 -23.55 -7.15
C GLN A 43 0.90 -22.96 -7.74
N HIS A 44 1.95 -23.77 -7.87
CA HIS A 44 3.22 -23.32 -8.43
C HIS A 44 3.12 -22.94 -9.92
N LEU A 45 2.37 -23.69 -10.73
CA LEU A 45 2.12 -23.33 -12.14
C LEU A 45 1.29 -22.04 -12.28
N VAL A 46 0.28 -21.82 -11.43
CA VAL A 46 -0.48 -20.56 -11.40
C VAL A 46 0.38 -19.38 -10.94
N LEU A 47 1.35 -19.60 -10.05
CA LEU A 47 2.31 -18.58 -9.64
C LEU A 47 3.29 -18.23 -10.78
N SER A 48 3.80 -19.24 -11.49
CA SER A 48 4.71 -19.06 -12.64
C SER A 48 4.02 -18.37 -13.83
N ASP A 49 2.78 -18.76 -14.16
CA ASP A 49 1.93 -18.06 -15.15
C ASP A 49 1.80 -16.57 -14.80
N ARG A 50 1.48 -16.25 -13.54
CA ARG A 50 1.39 -14.86 -13.06
C ARG A 50 2.73 -14.11 -13.13
N LEU A 51 3.85 -14.75 -12.78
CA LEU A 51 5.18 -14.13 -12.87
C LEU A 51 5.55 -13.80 -14.32
N SER A 52 5.39 -14.75 -15.25
CA SER A 52 5.65 -14.51 -16.67
C SER A 52 4.78 -13.39 -17.28
N GLN A 53 3.54 -13.23 -16.78
CA GLN A 53 2.64 -12.14 -17.16
C GLN A 53 3.07 -10.75 -16.65
N TYR A 54 3.99 -10.67 -15.69
CA TYR A 54 4.62 -9.42 -15.25
C TYR A 54 5.91 -9.07 -16.00
N GLU A 55 6.60 -10.05 -16.60
CA GLU A 55 7.91 -9.83 -17.24
C GLU A 55 7.82 -9.47 -18.74
N ASP A 56 6.80 -9.93 -19.48
CA ASP A 56 6.66 -9.61 -20.91
C ASP A 56 5.95 -8.26 -21.16
N LEU A 57 6.76 -7.23 -21.39
CA LEU A 57 6.33 -5.87 -21.76
C LEU A 57 5.67 -5.76 -23.16
N ARG A 58 5.53 -6.84 -23.94
CA ARG A 58 4.92 -6.82 -25.29
C ARG A 58 3.83 -7.89 -25.48
N ARG A 59 2.76 -7.75 -24.69
CA ARG A 59 1.52 -8.56 -24.80
C ARG A 59 1.03 -8.77 -26.23
N ALA A 60 0.75 -10.03 -26.56
CA ALA A 60 -0.20 -10.40 -27.61
C ALA A 60 -1.52 -10.84 -26.95
N GLU A 61 -2.60 -10.10 -27.18
CA GLU A 61 -3.95 -10.34 -26.62
C GLU A 61 -4.43 -11.78 -26.81
N ALA A 62 -4.08 -12.39 -27.95
CA ALA A 62 -4.37 -13.79 -28.25
C ALA A 62 -3.86 -14.77 -27.18
N ARG A 63 -2.61 -14.64 -26.69
CA ARG A 63 -2.06 -15.54 -25.65
C ARG A 63 -2.81 -15.44 -24.32
N TYR A 64 -3.30 -14.26 -23.97
CA TYR A 64 -4.09 -14.04 -22.76
C TYR A 64 -5.49 -14.68 -22.88
N LEU A 65 -6.12 -14.57 -24.05
CA LEU A 65 -7.40 -15.25 -24.34
C LEU A 65 -7.23 -16.77 -24.43
N GLU A 66 -6.10 -17.25 -24.93
CA GLU A 66 -5.76 -18.67 -25.01
C GLU A 66 -5.54 -19.27 -23.62
N SER A 67 -4.72 -18.64 -22.76
CA SER A 67 -4.55 -19.10 -21.37
C SER A 67 -5.82 -18.93 -20.53
N LEU A 68 -6.71 -17.99 -20.84
CA LEU A 68 -8.06 -17.94 -20.27
C LEU A 68 -8.90 -19.16 -20.69
N ARG A 69 -8.89 -19.54 -21.98
CA ARG A 69 -9.60 -20.75 -22.45
C ARG A 69 -9.05 -22.01 -21.82
N THR A 70 -7.72 -22.16 -21.75
CA THR A 70 -7.08 -23.30 -21.07
C THR A 70 -7.46 -23.37 -19.59
N ARG A 71 -7.54 -22.23 -18.89
CA ARG A 71 -8.02 -22.17 -17.49
C ARG A 71 -9.48 -22.62 -17.36
N VAL A 72 -10.39 -22.13 -18.21
CA VAL A 72 -11.79 -22.58 -18.23
C VAL A 72 -11.91 -24.08 -18.55
N SER A 73 -11.09 -24.61 -19.46
CA SER A 73 -11.06 -26.04 -19.80
C SER A 73 -10.43 -26.94 -18.74
N ALA A 74 -9.64 -26.38 -17.81
CA ALA A 74 -8.91 -27.12 -16.79
C ALA A 74 -9.66 -27.25 -15.45
N ASP A 75 -10.70 -26.44 -15.21
CA ASP A 75 -11.56 -26.54 -14.02
C ASP A 75 -12.51 -27.75 -14.11
N ASP A 76 -13.01 -28.08 -15.32
CA ASP A 76 -13.94 -29.19 -15.54
C ASP A 76 -13.33 -30.59 -15.27
N SER A 77 -11.99 -30.75 -15.26
CA SER A 77 -11.36 -31.98 -14.73
C SER A 77 -9.86 -31.85 -14.42
N SER A 78 -9.43 -32.53 -13.35
CA SER A 78 -8.00 -32.73 -13.04
C SER A 78 -7.19 -33.41 -14.15
N ALA A 79 -7.84 -34.17 -15.06
CA ALA A 79 -7.17 -34.76 -16.22
C ALA A 79 -6.84 -33.72 -17.30
N GLY A 80 -7.77 -32.80 -17.59
CA GLY A 80 -7.59 -31.73 -18.58
C GLY A 80 -6.47 -30.75 -18.22
N PHE A 81 -6.35 -30.40 -16.93
CA PHE A 81 -5.23 -29.62 -16.43
C PHE A 81 -3.88 -30.28 -16.76
N ILE A 82 -3.69 -31.55 -16.39
CA ILE A 82 -2.40 -32.24 -16.55
C ILE A 82 -2.03 -32.41 -18.02
N GLN A 83 -2.99 -32.70 -18.91
CA GLN A 83 -2.71 -32.80 -20.34
C GLN A 83 -2.29 -31.45 -20.93
N SER A 84 -2.81 -30.34 -20.40
CA SER A 84 -2.43 -28.99 -20.83
C SER A 84 -0.98 -28.66 -20.44
N VAL A 85 -0.51 -29.10 -19.26
CA VAL A 85 0.88 -28.93 -18.81
C VAL A 85 1.85 -29.72 -19.69
N LEU A 86 1.53 -31.00 -20.00
CA LEU A 86 2.33 -31.82 -20.90
C LEU A 86 2.39 -31.23 -22.32
N ASN A 87 1.27 -30.78 -22.86
CA ASN A 87 1.25 -30.18 -24.20
C ASN A 87 2.08 -28.89 -24.27
N ALA A 88 2.10 -28.09 -23.20
CA ALA A 88 2.85 -26.83 -23.15
C ALA A 88 4.37 -27.03 -23.03
N SER A 89 4.85 -28.09 -22.39
CA SER A 89 6.29 -28.41 -22.32
C SER A 89 6.86 -28.97 -23.62
N HIS A 90 6.01 -29.46 -24.52
CA HIS A 90 6.40 -30.07 -25.79
C HIS A 90 6.45 -29.10 -26.99
N GLU A 91 6.17 -27.80 -26.81
CA GLU A 91 6.37 -26.82 -27.89
C GLU A 91 7.87 -26.54 -28.13
N PRO A 92 8.38 -26.69 -29.37
CA PRO A 92 9.81 -26.49 -29.64
C PRO A 92 10.21 -25.01 -29.47
N LYS A 93 11.01 -24.72 -28.43
CA LYS A 93 11.57 -23.38 -28.14
C LYS A 93 12.19 -22.78 -29.43
N THR A 94 11.56 -21.74 -29.98
CA THR A 94 12.02 -21.08 -31.21
C THR A 94 13.40 -20.47 -31.00
N PRO A 95 14.41 -20.74 -31.86
CA PRO A 95 15.79 -20.33 -31.60
C PRO A 95 15.94 -18.80 -31.57
N ALA A 96 16.72 -18.31 -30.61
CA ALA A 96 17.01 -16.89 -30.46
C ALA A 96 17.66 -16.34 -31.74
N ARG A 97 17.08 -15.25 -32.27
CA ARG A 97 17.48 -14.65 -33.53
C ARG A 97 18.76 -13.84 -33.36
N THR A 98 19.86 -14.30 -33.95
CA THR A 98 21.12 -13.55 -34.01
C THR A 98 21.00 -12.27 -34.81
N ASP A 99 21.72 -11.23 -34.38
CA ASP A 99 21.94 -10.01 -35.16
C ASP A 99 22.79 -10.30 -36.40
N GLU A 100 22.37 -9.82 -37.58
CA GLU A 100 23.30 -9.11 -38.47
C GLU A 100 22.63 -8.22 -39.53
N LYS A 101 23.46 -7.58 -40.37
CA LYS A 101 23.16 -6.34 -41.11
C LYS A 101 22.43 -6.57 -42.44
N ARG A 102 21.69 -5.54 -42.89
CA ARG A 102 21.19 -5.37 -44.28
C ARG A 102 22.37 -5.07 -45.25
N PRO A 103 22.24 -5.22 -46.60
CA PRO A 103 21.06 -5.46 -47.46
C PRO A 103 21.21 -6.79 -48.29
N THR A 104 20.61 -7.14 -49.45
CA THR A 104 19.87 -6.43 -50.54
C THR A 104 18.74 -7.26 -51.20
N GLN A 105 17.58 -6.62 -51.41
CA GLN A 105 16.71 -6.62 -52.61
C GLN A 105 16.68 -7.84 -53.59
N LYS A 106 15.51 -8.51 -53.69
CA LYS A 106 14.67 -8.65 -54.92
C LYS A 106 13.25 -9.18 -54.59
N ARG A 107 12.28 -8.96 -55.49
CA ARG A 107 10.81 -9.22 -55.43
C ARG A 107 10.32 -9.73 -56.81
N PRO A 108 9.05 -10.12 -57.10
CA PRO A 108 7.78 -10.05 -56.34
C PRO A 108 7.39 -11.42 -55.72
N TRP A 109 6.16 -11.93 -55.51
CA TRP A 109 4.70 -11.58 -55.68
C TRP A 109 3.92 -12.27 -54.51
N ILE A 110 2.69 -11.96 -54.02
CA ILE A 110 1.29 -11.91 -54.55
C ILE A 110 0.81 -13.27 -55.14
N TRP A 111 -0.26 -13.96 -54.72
CA TRP A 111 -1.49 -13.68 -53.94
C TRP A 111 -1.61 -14.63 -52.70
N GLY A 112 -2.63 -14.68 -51.82
CA GLY A 112 -3.89 -13.93 -51.63
C GLY A 112 -5.19 -14.67 -52.05
N VAL A 113 -6.10 -15.02 -51.11
CA VAL A 113 -7.56 -15.33 -51.30
C VAL A 113 -8.26 -15.64 -49.96
N MET A 114 -9.58 -15.41 -49.84
CA MET A 114 -10.46 -15.90 -48.75
C MET A 114 -11.79 -16.48 -49.29
N ALA A 115 -12.33 -17.52 -48.66
CA ALA A 115 -13.75 -17.96 -48.55
C ALA A 115 -13.77 -19.36 -47.88
N LEU A 116 -14.68 -19.82 -46.98
CA LEU A 116 -16.07 -19.51 -46.59
C LEU A 116 -17.16 -20.27 -47.37
N ALA A 117 -17.79 -21.28 -46.73
CA ALA A 117 -18.98 -22.02 -47.19
C ALA A 117 -19.69 -22.81 -46.06
N ALA A 118 -20.98 -23.14 -46.24
CA ALA A 118 -21.87 -24.00 -45.41
C ALA A 118 -23.10 -24.44 -46.27
N THR A 119 -24.15 -25.17 -45.87
CA THR A 119 -24.75 -25.64 -44.58
C THR A 119 -25.75 -26.79 -44.87
N ILE A 120 -26.53 -27.27 -43.87
CA ILE A 120 -27.92 -27.85 -44.02
C ILE A 120 -28.05 -29.29 -44.60
N LEU A 121 -29.11 -30.11 -44.38
CA LEU A 121 -30.01 -30.49 -43.23
C LEU A 121 -31.02 -31.61 -43.70
N VAL A 122 -31.84 -32.22 -42.81
CA VAL A 122 -33.08 -33.07 -43.07
C VAL A 122 -32.92 -34.53 -43.59
N ALA A 123 -33.79 -35.56 -43.36
CA ALA A 123 -34.52 -36.10 -42.18
C ALA A 123 -35.32 -37.44 -42.44
N LEU A 124 -35.53 -38.26 -41.39
CA LEU A 124 -36.72 -39.10 -41.00
C LEU A 124 -37.21 -40.40 -41.71
N PHE A 125 -37.99 -41.20 -40.93
CA PHE A 125 -38.73 -42.49 -41.16
C PHE A 125 -37.93 -43.82 -41.06
N ALA A 126 -38.40 -44.96 -40.49
CA ALA A 126 -39.58 -45.31 -39.63
C ALA A 126 -39.36 -46.65 -38.83
N PHE A 127 -40.27 -46.98 -37.89
CA PHE A 127 -40.35 -48.20 -37.01
C PHE A 127 -41.16 -49.39 -37.65
N PRO A 128 -41.47 -50.59 -37.05
CA PRO A 128 -41.36 -51.07 -35.64
C PRO A 128 -40.96 -52.58 -35.39
N GLN A 129 -41.18 -53.08 -34.14
CA GLN A 129 -41.22 -54.49 -33.63
C GLN A 129 -39.87 -55.25 -33.44
N GLY A 130 -39.71 -56.17 -32.47
CA GLY A 130 -40.61 -56.62 -31.37
C GLY A 130 -40.04 -57.74 -30.47
N ASP A 131 -40.80 -58.08 -29.41
CA ASP A 131 -40.82 -59.32 -28.58
C ASP A 131 -39.80 -59.63 -27.45
N GLN A 132 -40.35 -60.36 -26.46
CA GLN A 132 -39.81 -61.05 -25.26
C GLN A 132 -40.41 -62.50 -25.26
N PRO A 133 -40.09 -63.49 -24.37
CA PRO A 133 -39.82 -63.39 -22.91
C PRO A 133 -38.84 -64.45 -22.32
N GLU A 134 -38.89 -64.63 -20.98
CA GLU A 134 -38.71 -65.85 -20.13
C GLU A 134 -37.84 -67.05 -20.60
N GLN A 135 -37.11 -67.80 -19.75
CA GLN A 135 -37.49 -68.33 -18.42
C GLN A 135 -36.26 -68.90 -17.65
N ASP A 136 -36.41 -69.24 -16.36
CA ASP A 136 -35.36 -69.82 -15.47
C ASP A 136 -35.81 -71.17 -14.87
N PRO A 137 -34.90 -72.17 -14.73
CA PRO A 137 -35.01 -73.08 -13.57
C PRO A 137 -33.68 -73.61 -12.95
N ASN A 138 -33.47 -73.28 -11.67
CA ASN A 138 -33.11 -74.17 -10.54
C ASN A 138 -32.04 -75.28 -10.68
N ALA A 139 -30.97 -75.18 -9.87
CA ALA A 139 -30.28 -76.33 -9.24
C ALA A 139 -29.51 -75.97 -7.94
N SER A 140 -30.27 -75.75 -6.86
CA SER A 140 -29.98 -75.62 -5.42
C SER A 140 -28.60 -76.01 -4.79
N ASN A 141 -28.32 -75.34 -3.64
CA ASN A 141 -27.51 -75.74 -2.45
C ASN A 141 -26.05 -75.23 -2.34
N VAL A 142 -25.52 -74.78 -1.16
CA VAL A 142 -26.09 -74.43 0.17
C VAL A 142 -25.06 -73.60 1.00
N ALA A 143 -25.51 -72.92 2.08
CA ALA A 143 -24.75 -72.19 3.14
C ALA A 143 -24.19 -70.78 2.77
N VAL A 144 -24.55 -69.65 3.43
CA VAL A 144 -24.44 -69.22 4.87
C VAL A 144 -22.98 -68.88 5.22
N LEU A 145 -22.55 -67.66 5.57
CA LEU A 145 -23.09 -66.29 5.85
C LEU A 145 -21.99 -65.25 5.47
N PRO A 146 -22.12 -63.91 5.60
CA PRO A 146 -23.20 -63.08 6.17
C PRO A 146 -23.78 -62.05 5.17
N ASP A 147 -24.54 -61.07 5.66
CA ASP A 147 -24.66 -59.77 5.00
C ASP A 147 -24.61 -58.63 6.05
N ALA A 148 -24.10 -57.46 5.66
CA ALA A 148 -23.90 -56.30 6.54
C ALA A 148 -24.82 -55.15 6.12
N ALA A 149 -25.35 -54.40 7.09
CA ALA A 149 -26.28 -53.32 6.81
C ALA A 149 -25.64 -52.25 5.89
N PRO A 150 -26.34 -51.81 4.82
CA PRO A 150 -25.79 -50.84 3.88
C PRO A 150 -25.57 -49.47 4.55
N PRO A 151 -24.55 -48.70 4.13
CA PRO A 151 -24.25 -47.41 4.72
C PRO A 151 -25.38 -46.39 4.46
N VAL A 152 -25.75 -45.65 5.52
CA VAL A 152 -26.70 -44.54 5.43
C VAL A 152 -26.11 -43.46 4.51
N PRO A 153 -26.86 -42.93 3.52
CA PRO A 153 -26.36 -41.86 2.67
C PRO A 153 -26.10 -40.60 3.50
N VAL A 154 -24.83 -40.20 3.59
CA VAL A 154 -24.43 -38.95 4.21
C VAL A 154 -24.90 -37.81 3.32
N GLY A 155 -25.84 -37.00 3.82
CA GLY A 155 -26.30 -35.80 3.11
C GLY A 155 -25.14 -34.82 2.85
N PRO A 156 -25.25 -33.94 1.84
CA PRO A 156 -24.18 -33.00 1.52
C PRO A 156 -23.85 -32.15 2.75
N VAL A 157 -22.60 -32.25 3.21
CA VAL A 157 -22.08 -31.39 4.29
C VAL A 157 -22.20 -29.97 3.78
N ALA A 158 -23.02 -29.16 4.45
CA ALA A 158 -23.13 -27.74 4.14
C ALA A 158 -21.75 -27.12 4.30
N ALA A 159 -21.19 -26.62 3.20
CA ALA A 159 -19.97 -25.83 3.26
C ALA A 159 -20.28 -24.60 4.12
N ASN A 160 -19.63 -24.49 5.28
CA ASN A 160 -19.65 -23.25 6.06
C ASN A 160 -19.18 -22.15 5.09
N PRO A 161 -19.94 -21.06 4.91
CA PRO A 161 -19.51 -19.99 4.01
C PRO A 161 -18.17 -19.47 4.51
N THR A 162 -17.17 -19.49 3.64
CA THR A 162 -15.91 -18.78 3.86
C THR A 162 -16.29 -17.33 4.21
N PRO A 163 -15.79 -16.76 5.32
CA PRO A 163 -16.12 -15.38 5.65
C PRO A 163 -15.66 -14.50 4.49
N GLU A 164 -16.61 -13.83 3.84
CA GLU A 164 -16.31 -12.84 2.81
C GLU A 164 -15.45 -11.76 3.46
N VAL A 165 -14.22 -11.59 2.97
CA VAL A 165 -13.34 -10.52 3.41
C VAL A 165 -13.92 -9.23 2.83
N GLU A 166 -14.69 -8.51 3.64
CA GLU A 166 -15.37 -7.29 3.23
C GLU A 166 -14.36 -6.30 2.64
N GLU A 167 -14.50 -5.98 1.35
CA GLU A 167 -13.56 -5.11 0.65
C GLU A 167 -13.54 -3.72 1.29
N LEU A 168 -12.38 -3.32 1.80
CA LEU A 168 -12.17 -2.06 2.50
C LEU A 168 -12.42 -0.88 1.55
N ARG A 169 -13.51 -0.14 1.78
CA ARG A 169 -13.91 1.00 0.96
C ARG A 169 -13.18 2.27 1.39
N ASP A 170 -12.49 2.90 0.44
CA ASP A 170 -12.16 4.32 0.63
C ASP A 170 -13.40 5.17 0.41
N SER A 171 -13.56 6.17 1.26
CA SER A 171 -14.60 7.20 1.19
C SER A 171 -14.04 8.54 0.67
N GLY A 172 -12.77 8.54 0.28
CA GLY A 172 -12.05 9.69 -0.27
C GLY A 172 -12.56 10.17 -1.61
N VAL A 173 -12.41 11.46 -1.84
CA VAL A 173 -12.60 12.11 -3.15
C VAL A 173 -11.50 13.11 -3.50
N ALA A 174 -10.67 13.49 -2.52
CA ALA A 174 -9.51 14.36 -2.70
C ALA A 174 -8.41 14.05 -1.66
N LEU A 175 -7.25 14.69 -1.82
CA LEU A 175 -6.07 14.58 -0.97
C LEU A 175 -5.63 15.98 -0.55
N LEU A 176 -5.41 16.23 0.75
CA LEU A 176 -4.83 17.50 1.22
C LEU A 176 -3.30 17.42 1.13
N THR A 177 -2.72 17.93 0.05
CA THR A 177 -1.27 17.80 -0.19
C THR A 177 -0.42 18.91 0.45
N ARG A 178 -1.00 20.09 0.75
CA ARG A 178 -0.27 21.20 1.42
C ARG A 178 -1.16 22.04 2.32
N LYS A 179 -0.60 22.57 3.42
CA LYS A 179 -1.25 23.42 4.44
C LYS A 179 -0.30 24.51 4.97
N VAL A 180 -0.34 25.70 4.36
CA VAL A 180 0.59 26.80 4.65
C VAL A 180 -0.03 27.84 5.58
N GLY A 181 0.30 27.72 6.87
CA GLY A 181 -0.06 28.72 7.90
C GLY A 181 -1.54 28.74 8.31
N VAL A 182 -2.28 27.70 7.96
CA VAL A 182 -3.73 27.62 8.11
C VAL A 182 -4.17 27.59 9.58
N GLN A 183 -5.12 28.46 9.92
CA GLN A 183 -5.72 28.59 11.26
C GLN A 183 -7.24 28.87 11.14
N GLY A 184 -8.00 28.55 12.18
CA GLY A 184 -9.43 28.87 12.27
C GLY A 184 -10.37 27.78 11.79
N GLY A 185 -11.68 28.07 11.83
CA GLY A 185 -12.76 27.15 11.45
C GLY A 185 -12.61 25.73 12.01
N ASN A 186 -12.77 24.71 11.16
CA ASN A 186 -12.52 23.30 11.50
C ASN A 186 -11.12 22.80 11.06
N ALA A 187 -10.20 23.69 10.69
CA ALA A 187 -8.91 23.34 10.10
C ALA A 187 -7.96 22.53 11.01
N ASN A 188 -8.23 22.47 12.31
CA ASN A 188 -7.39 21.79 13.30
C ASN A 188 -7.30 20.27 13.07
N VAL A 189 -8.35 19.64 12.51
CA VAL A 189 -8.35 18.17 12.27
C VAL A 189 -7.64 17.77 10.98
N TRP A 190 -7.27 18.71 10.12
CA TRP A 190 -6.68 18.40 8.82
C TRP A 190 -5.16 18.16 8.89
N LYS A 191 -4.73 17.03 8.34
CA LYS A 191 -3.33 16.59 8.22
C LYS A 191 -2.93 16.58 6.74
N GLU A 192 -1.73 17.05 6.43
CA GLU A 192 -1.15 16.93 5.08
C GLU A 192 -0.92 15.45 4.75
N GLY A 193 -1.08 15.08 3.48
CA GLY A 193 -0.95 13.69 3.02
C GLY A 193 -2.15 12.79 3.31
N VAL A 194 -3.22 13.30 3.95
CA VAL A 194 -4.41 12.50 4.30
C VAL A 194 -5.56 12.73 3.32
N THR A 195 -6.19 11.63 2.92
CA THR A 195 -7.40 11.58 2.10
C THR A 195 -8.57 12.31 2.74
N VAL A 196 -9.28 13.09 1.93
CA VAL A 196 -10.44 13.90 2.29
C VAL A 196 -11.71 13.30 1.67
N SER A 197 -12.67 12.95 2.53
CA SER A 197 -14.05 12.59 2.16
C SER A 197 -14.92 13.83 1.96
N PRO A 198 -16.11 13.71 1.33
CA PRO A 198 -17.07 14.81 1.23
C PRO A 198 -17.41 15.43 2.59
N GLN A 199 -17.14 16.72 2.74
CA GLN A 199 -17.36 17.50 3.96
C GLN A 199 -17.22 19.01 3.71
N GLN A 200 -17.68 19.83 4.66
CA GLN A 200 -17.39 21.27 4.67
C GLN A 200 -16.02 21.57 5.31
N LEU A 201 -15.19 22.35 4.62
CA LEU A 201 -13.91 22.88 5.08
C LEU A 201 -14.04 24.38 5.35
N THR A 202 -13.71 24.82 6.55
CA THR A 202 -13.72 26.24 6.96
C THR A 202 -12.41 26.62 7.65
N TRP A 203 -11.87 27.79 7.29
CA TRP A 203 -10.66 28.32 7.90
C TRP A 203 -10.56 29.85 7.73
N ASP A 204 -9.89 30.51 8.67
CA ASP A 204 -9.93 31.98 8.80
C ASP A 204 -8.73 32.65 8.12
N THR A 205 -7.58 31.97 8.04
CA THR A 205 -6.34 32.48 7.43
C THR A 205 -5.50 31.34 6.85
N GLY A 206 -4.67 31.63 5.84
CA GLY A 206 -3.69 30.69 5.28
C GLY A 206 -4.18 29.90 4.07
N LEU A 207 -3.28 29.09 3.50
CA LEU A 207 -3.47 28.41 2.20
C LEU A 207 -3.52 26.88 2.32
N ILE A 208 -4.43 26.23 1.58
CA ILE A 208 -4.45 24.77 1.37
C ILE A 208 -4.26 24.41 -0.11
N GLN A 209 -3.75 23.19 -0.37
CA GLN A 209 -3.79 22.55 -1.70
C GLN A 209 -4.55 21.22 -1.62
N LEU A 210 -5.57 21.09 -2.45
CA LEU A 210 -6.39 19.88 -2.59
C LEU A 210 -6.19 19.28 -3.99
N GLU A 211 -5.91 17.99 -4.05
CA GLU A 211 -5.80 17.23 -5.30
C GLU A 211 -6.93 16.20 -5.34
N PHE A 212 -7.89 16.38 -6.25
CA PHE A 212 -9.10 15.57 -6.36
C PHE A 212 -8.83 14.28 -7.13
N TYR A 213 -9.60 13.23 -6.87
CA TYR A 213 -9.49 11.93 -7.56
C TYR A 213 -9.86 12.02 -9.06
N SER A 214 -10.47 13.11 -9.52
CA SER A 214 -10.62 13.46 -10.94
C SER A 214 -9.32 13.92 -11.62
N GLY A 215 -8.32 14.35 -10.85
CA GLY A 215 -7.09 15.00 -11.31
C GLY A 215 -7.09 16.53 -11.17
N ALA A 216 -8.19 17.15 -10.73
CA ALA A 216 -8.26 18.58 -10.48
C ALA A 216 -7.39 19.01 -9.28
N THR A 217 -6.58 20.06 -9.43
CA THR A 217 -5.80 20.65 -8.34
C THR A 217 -6.35 22.02 -7.97
N LEU A 218 -6.75 22.22 -6.71
CA LEU A 218 -7.18 23.50 -6.17
C LEU A 218 -6.19 24.02 -5.14
N VAL A 219 -5.81 25.30 -5.23
CA VAL A 219 -5.18 26.05 -4.14
C VAL A 219 -6.21 27.06 -3.62
N ALA A 220 -6.47 27.08 -2.32
CA ALA A 220 -7.47 27.96 -1.73
C ALA A 220 -6.90 28.75 -0.54
N GLU A 221 -7.34 30.00 -0.37
CA GLU A 221 -6.85 30.99 0.58
C GLU A 221 -7.97 31.44 1.54
N GLY A 222 -7.66 31.46 2.84
CA GLY A 222 -8.59 31.85 3.91
C GLY A 222 -8.60 33.36 4.17
N PRO A 223 -9.76 33.95 4.56
CA PRO A 223 -10.95 33.27 5.07
C PRO A 223 -11.81 32.62 3.98
N ALA A 224 -12.16 31.35 4.17
CA ALA A 224 -12.89 30.56 3.16
C ALA A 224 -13.80 29.48 3.76
N SER A 225 -14.83 29.11 3.00
CA SER A 225 -15.72 27.98 3.26
C SER A 225 -16.03 27.21 1.97
N ILE A 226 -15.43 26.02 1.83
CA ILE A 226 -15.61 25.12 0.68
C ILE A 226 -16.30 23.85 1.14
N GLU A 227 -17.40 23.47 0.49
CA GLU A 227 -17.99 22.14 0.64
C GLU A 227 -17.48 21.22 -0.47
N ILE A 228 -16.85 20.12 -0.10
CA ILE A 228 -16.47 19.06 -1.03
C ILE A 228 -17.67 18.13 -1.18
N VAL A 229 -18.24 18.07 -2.38
CA VAL A 229 -19.42 17.26 -2.68
C VAL A 229 -19.01 15.87 -3.18
N ASP A 230 -18.12 15.83 -4.18
CA ASP A 230 -17.54 14.60 -4.72
C ASP A 230 -16.16 14.86 -5.38
N ALA A 231 -15.67 13.93 -6.19
CA ALA A 231 -14.36 14.03 -6.86
C ALA A 231 -14.30 15.07 -7.98
N SER A 232 -15.43 15.59 -8.44
CA SER A 232 -15.57 16.54 -9.56
C SER A 232 -16.38 17.79 -9.23
N ASN A 233 -17.00 17.87 -8.05
CA ASN A 233 -17.90 18.95 -7.64
C ASN A 233 -17.53 19.53 -6.27
N ILE A 234 -17.48 20.86 -6.19
CA ILE A 234 -17.41 21.62 -4.92
C ILE A 234 -18.42 22.75 -4.87
N TYR A 235 -18.78 23.20 -3.67
CA TYR A 235 -19.53 24.44 -3.44
C TYR A 235 -18.66 25.47 -2.69
N LEU A 236 -18.34 26.59 -3.34
CA LEU A 236 -17.60 27.70 -2.75
C LEU A 236 -18.60 28.70 -2.16
N ASN A 237 -18.70 28.72 -0.82
CA ASN A 237 -19.62 29.61 -0.11
C ASN A 237 -19.07 31.03 -0.03
N TYR A 238 -17.78 31.16 0.29
CA TYR A 238 -16.99 32.37 0.25
C TYR A 238 -15.50 32.01 0.29
N GLY A 239 -14.65 32.99 -0.04
CA GLY A 239 -13.20 32.85 -0.06
C GLY A 239 -12.64 32.72 -1.48
N LYS A 240 -11.34 32.44 -1.58
CA LYS A 240 -10.57 32.58 -2.82
C LYS A 240 -9.90 31.28 -3.21
N LEU A 241 -9.98 30.89 -4.49
CA LEU A 241 -9.26 29.71 -5.00
C LEU A 241 -8.69 29.91 -6.40
N ARG A 242 -7.66 29.10 -6.71
CA ARG A 242 -7.09 28.88 -8.04
C ARG A 242 -7.19 27.41 -8.39
N ALA A 243 -7.78 27.12 -9.53
CA ALA A 243 -7.97 25.78 -10.07
C ALA A 243 -7.01 25.55 -11.24
N ASN A 244 -6.35 24.39 -11.26
CA ASN A 244 -5.67 23.84 -12.41
C ASN A 244 -6.32 22.49 -12.75
N ILE A 245 -7.00 22.42 -13.90
CA ILE A 245 -7.81 21.27 -14.30
C ILE A 245 -7.22 20.65 -15.58
N PRO A 246 -6.51 19.51 -15.49
CA PRO A 246 -5.95 18.84 -16.66
C PRO A 246 -7.04 18.12 -17.48
N GLN A 247 -6.73 17.71 -18.70
CA GLN A 247 -7.66 17.02 -19.63
C GLN A 247 -8.49 15.87 -19.00
N PRO A 248 -7.95 14.99 -18.12
CA PRO A 248 -8.75 13.92 -17.48
C PRO A 248 -9.82 14.43 -16.50
N ALA A 249 -9.65 15.66 -15.98
CA ALA A 249 -10.51 16.27 -14.97
C ALA A 249 -11.56 17.24 -15.58
N GLN A 250 -11.68 17.29 -16.91
CA GLN A 250 -12.62 18.18 -17.60
C GLN A 250 -14.07 17.98 -17.13
N GLY A 251 -14.81 19.07 -17.02
CA GLY A 251 -16.13 19.09 -16.40
C GLY A 251 -16.11 19.25 -14.88
N PHE A 252 -14.93 19.41 -14.25
CA PHE A 252 -14.85 19.83 -12.84
C PHE A 252 -15.69 21.10 -12.64
N THR A 253 -16.53 21.09 -11.62
CA THR A 253 -17.60 22.08 -11.45
C THR A 253 -17.48 22.76 -10.09
N ILE A 254 -17.51 24.09 -10.11
CA ILE A 254 -17.53 24.93 -8.91
C ILE A 254 -18.88 25.63 -8.83
N LEU A 255 -19.66 25.25 -7.83
CA LEU A 255 -20.95 25.86 -7.52
C LEU A 255 -20.75 27.04 -6.59
N ALA A 256 -21.52 28.11 -6.82
CA ALA A 256 -21.66 29.23 -5.91
C ALA A 256 -23.13 29.67 -5.87
N LYS A 257 -23.48 30.59 -4.97
CA LYS A 257 -24.84 31.12 -4.80
C LYS A 257 -25.40 31.79 -6.07
N THR A 258 -24.54 32.35 -6.91
CA THR A 258 -24.89 33.21 -8.06
C THR A 258 -24.47 32.63 -9.41
N LEU A 259 -23.64 31.58 -9.46
CA LEU A 259 -23.29 30.88 -10.70
C LEU A 259 -22.93 29.41 -10.50
N GLU A 260 -23.01 28.64 -11.58
CA GLU A 260 -22.33 27.36 -11.78
C GLU A 260 -21.18 27.57 -12.77
N LEU A 261 -19.94 27.28 -12.37
CA LEU A 261 -18.76 27.30 -13.26
C LEU A 261 -18.40 25.87 -13.62
N VAL A 262 -18.25 25.60 -14.92
CA VAL A 262 -17.83 24.30 -15.47
C VAL A 262 -16.53 24.46 -16.26
N ASP A 263 -15.54 23.64 -15.93
CA ASP A 263 -14.24 23.63 -16.61
C ASP A 263 -14.24 22.83 -17.94
N LEU A 264 -13.43 23.29 -18.91
CA LEU A 264 -13.14 22.61 -20.19
C LEU A 264 -11.64 22.33 -20.43
N GLY A 265 -10.82 22.25 -19.38
CA GLY A 265 -9.38 22.02 -19.40
C GLY A 265 -8.60 23.33 -19.28
N THR A 266 -8.60 23.91 -18.08
CA THR A 266 -8.26 25.33 -17.83
C THR A 266 -7.42 25.51 -16.57
N GLU A 267 -6.60 26.57 -16.52
CA GLU A 267 -6.20 27.19 -15.26
C GLU A 267 -6.97 28.50 -15.04
N PHE A 268 -7.66 28.63 -13.90
CA PHE A 268 -8.48 29.81 -13.58
C PHE A 268 -8.50 30.13 -12.07
N GLY A 269 -8.74 31.39 -11.73
CA GLY A 269 -9.06 31.86 -10.38
C GLY A 269 -10.55 32.14 -10.22
N MET A 270 -11.10 31.87 -9.04
CA MET A 270 -12.47 32.21 -8.64
C MET A 270 -12.49 32.68 -7.19
N GLU A 271 -13.02 33.88 -6.95
CA GLU A 271 -13.20 34.49 -5.63
C GLU A 271 -14.68 34.75 -5.39
N VAL A 272 -15.18 34.36 -4.21
CA VAL A 272 -16.58 34.57 -3.80
C VAL A 272 -16.60 35.41 -2.53
N SER A 273 -17.17 36.60 -2.64
CA SER A 273 -17.37 37.53 -1.53
C SER A 273 -18.51 37.08 -0.61
N SER A 274 -18.49 37.55 0.65
CA SER A 274 -19.50 37.18 1.66
C SER A 274 -20.93 37.65 1.35
N ASP A 275 -21.14 38.55 0.37
CA ASP A 275 -22.46 38.94 -0.13
C ASP A 275 -23.01 37.98 -1.22
N GLY A 276 -22.13 37.19 -1.83
CA GLY A 276 -22.40 36.32 -2.98
C GLY A 276 -22.01 36.91 -4.34
N SER A 277 -21.30 38.05 -4.38
CA SER A 277 -20.61 38.49 -5.59
C SER A 277 -19.40 37.60 -5.89
N VAL A 278 -19.07 37.43 -7.17
CA VAL A 278 -18.09 36.47 -7.66
C VAL A 278 -17.21 37.08 -8.74
N ASP A 279 -15.89 36.97 -8.58
CA ASP A 279 -14.90 37.37 -9.58
C ASP A 279 -14.19 36.13 -10.15
N VAL A 280 -14.14 36.02 -11.48
CA VAL A 280 -13.54 34.87 -12.20
C VAL A 280 -12.49 35.35 -13.20
N GLN A 281 -11.31 34.72 -13.20
CA GLN A 281 -10.20 35.03 -14.10
C GLN A 281 -9.63 33.77 -14.75
N VAL A 282 -9.57 33.71 -16.08
CA VAL A 282 -8.93 32.60 -16.81
C VAL A 282 -7.47 32.92 -17.13
N TYR A 283 -6.56 32.01 -16.79
CA TYR A 283 -5.11 32.10 -17.05
C TYR A 283 -4.69 31.33 -18.30
N GLU A 284 -5.23 30.14 -18.53
CA GLU A 284 -5.02 29.31 -19.72
C GLU A 284 -6.29 28.48 -19.97
N GLY A 285 -6.77 28.36 -21.21
CA GLY A 285 -7.98 27.60 -21.54
C GLY A 285 -9.27 28.45 -21.55
N LYS A 286 -10.40 27.86 -21.15
CA LYS A 286 -11.70 28.54 -21.03
C LYS A 286 -12.70 27.81 -20.12
N VAL A 287 -13.52 28.57 -19.39
CA VAL A 287 -14.62 28.03 -18.57
C VAL A 287 -15.99 28.40 -19.14
N GLU A 288 -17.00 27.61 -18.79
CA GLU A 288 -18.41 27.94 -19.00
C GLU A 288 -19.05 28.39 -17.69
N LEU A 289 -19.85 29.45 -17.73
CA LEU A 289 -20.63 29.95 -16.60
C LEU A 289 -22.12 29.80 -16.92
N TYR A 290 -22.89 29.31 -15.94
CA TYR A 290 -24.33 29.10 -16.03
C TYR A 290 -25.05 29.73 -14.84
N GLU A 291 -26.34 30.05 -15.01
CA GLU A 291 -27.19 30.45 -13.89
C GLU A 291 -27.46 29.25 -12.95
N PRO A 292 -27.47 29.43 -11.61
CA PRO A 292 -27.69 28.35 -10.66
C PRO A 292 -29.00 27.60 -10.90
N ASN A 293 -28.96 26.26 -10.78
CA ASN A 293 -30.10 25.36 -11.02
C ASN A 293 -30.71 25.45 -12.43
N SER A 294 -30.04 26.10 -13.40
CA SER A 294 -30.52 26.16 -14.80
C SER A 294 -30.39 24.84 -15.56
N ASN A 295 -29.84 23.79 -14.94
CA ASN A 295 -29.51 22.50 -15.55
C ASN A 295 -28.66 22.67 -16.84
N ARG A 296 -27.65 23.54 -16.76
CA ARG A 296 -26.75 23.94 -17.86
C ARG A 296 -27.49 24.41 -19.12
N ASN A 297 -28.57 25.17 -18.94
CA ASN A 297 -29.36 25.69 -20.06
C ASN A 297 -28.50 26.60 -20.97
N LYS A 298 -28.44 26.28 -22.25
CA LYS A 298 -27.65 27.01 -23.26
C LYS A 298 -28.04 28.48 -23.43
N THR A 299 -29.22 28.91 -22.99
CA THR A 299 -29.59 30.34 -22.98
C THR A 299 -28.94 31.14 -21.86
N THR A 300 -28.48 30.49 -20.79
CA THR A 300 -27.80 31.13 -19.64
C THR A 300 -26.28 31.02 -19.73
N ARG A 301 -25.77 30.07 -20.56
CA ARG A 301 -24.35 29.81 -20.82
C ARG A 301 -23.58 31.06 -21.28
N ARG A 302 -22.55 31.42 -20.53
CA ARG A 302 -21.54 32.43 -20.89
C ARG A 302 -20.19 31.72 -21.00
N GLU A 303 -19.39 32.03 -22.02
CA GLU A 303 -18.05 31.44 -22.20
C GLU A 303 -16.99 32.48 -21.81
N LEU A 304 -16.11 32.13 -20.88
CA LEU A 304 -15.05 33.00 -20.36
C LEU A 304 -13.68 32.48 -20.81
N VAL A 305 -12.84 33.39 -21.31
CA VAL A 305 -11.55 33.07 -21.95
C VAL A 305 -10.42 33.88 -21.35
N GLN A 306 -9.18 33.44 -21.57
CA GLN A 306 -7.96 34.08 -21.11
C GLN A 306 -7.97 35.62 -21.29
N GLY A 307 -7.51 36.35 -20.27
CA GLY A 307 -7.30 37.79 -20.34
C GLY A 307 -8.56 38.67 -20.26
N LYS A 308 -9.73 38.08 -19.96
CA LYS A 308 -10.99 38.80 -19.73
C LYS A 308 -11.61 38.36 -18.40
N PRO A 309 -11.16 38.89 -17.25
CA PRO A 309 -11.79 38.56 -15.97
C PRO A 309 -13.19 39.18 -15.88
N LEU A 310 -14.10 38.48 -15.22
CA LEU A 310 -15.51 38.82 -15.12
C LEU A 310 -15.94 38.87 -13.65
N SER A 311 -16.48 40.01 -13.25
CA SER A 311 -17.21 40.18 -11.99
C SER A 311 -18.69 39.94 -12.19
N ILE A 312 -19.34 39.27 -11.25
CA ILE A 312 -20.78 39.04 -11.18
C ILE A 312 -21.26 39.47 -9.79
N THR A 313 -22.09 40.51 -9.69
CA THR A 313 -22.62 41.01 -8.41
C THR A 313 -23.70 40.09 -7.85
N ALA A 314 -24.05 40.27 -6.57
CA ALA A 314 -25.01 39.41 -5.86
C ALA A 314 -26.44 39.39 -6.44
N ASP A 315 -26.76 40.32 -7.36
CA ASP A 315 -28.00 40.41 -8.14
C ASP A 315 -27.89 39.82 -9.57
N GLY A 316 -26.74 39.25 -9.94
CA GLY A 316 -26.49 38.59 -11.22
C GLY A 316 -26.03 39.50 -12.37
N LEU A 317 -25.86 40.81 -12.13
CA LEU A 317 -25.28 41.72 -13.13
C LEU A 317 -23.79 41.42 -13.30
N SER A 318 -23.32 41.38 -14.55
CA SER A 318 -21.94 40.99 -14.87
C SER A 318 -21.14 42.09 -15.58
N LYS A 319 -19.91 42.34 -15.13
CA LYS A 319 -19.02 43.40 -15.63
C LYS A 319 -17.61 42.84 -15.85
N VAL A 320 -16.99 43.16 -16.99
CA VAL A 320 -15.55 42.90 -17.19
C VAL A 320 -14.74 43.87 -16.32
N ILE A 321 -13.71 43.35 -15.65
CA ILE A 321 -12.82 44.10 -14.74
C ILE A 321 -11.37 44.06 -15.23
N ASP A 322 -10.47 44.77 -14.56
CA ASP A 322 -9.04 44.79 -14.92
C ASP A 322 -8.28 43.65 -14.23
N SER A 323 -7.38 42.99 -14.96
CA SER A 323 -6.69 41.78 -14.51
C SER A 323 -5.64 42.01 -13.41
N GLY A 324 -5.36 43.27 -13.05
CA GLY A 324 -4.45 43.64 -11.95
C GLY A 324 -5.10 43.56 -10.57
N ASP A 325 -6.43 43.60 -10.47
CA ASP A 325 -7.16 43.61 -9.20
C ASP A 325 -7.25 42.21 -8.55
N LEU A 326 -6.94 41.16 -9.33
CA LEU A 326 -7.11 39.76 -8.95
C LEU A 326 -5.77 39.00 -8.85
N SER A 327 -5.26 38.84 -7.63
CA SER A 327 -4.11 37.98 -7.33
C SER A 327 -4.56 36.64 -6.73
N PHE A 328 -4.26 35.52 -7.40
CA PHE A 328 -4.60 34.17 -6.97
C PHE A 328 -3.35 33.28 -6.89
N VAL A 329 -3.04 32.72 -5.71
CA VAL A 329 -1.84 31.90 -5.47
C VAL A 329 -1.88 30.60 -6.26
N SER A 330 -0.83 30.34 -7.06
CA SER A 330 -0.68 29.09 -7.83
C SER A 330 -0.08 27.93 -7.02
N PRO A 331 -0.27 26.66 -7.46
CA PRO A 331 0.43 25.51 -6.90
C PRO A 331 1.97 25.62 -6.93
N ARG A 332 2.53 26.46 -7.82
CA ARG A 332 3.97 26.71 -7.93
C ARG A 332 4.47 27.73 -6.91
N GLU A 333 3.72 28.79 -6.66
CA GLU A 333 4.03 29.77 -5.61
C GLU A 333 3.89 29.13 -4.22
N LEU A 334 2.85 28.33 -4.01
CA LEU A 334 2.67 27.55 -2.79
C LEU A 334 3.82 26.55 -2.56
N ALA A 335 4.32 25.89 -3.62
CA ALA A 335 5.50 25.04 -3.54
C ALA A 335 6.77 25.80 -3.13
N SER A 336 6.93 27.05 -3.59
CA SER A 336 8.04 27.91 -3.18
C SER A 336 7.93 28.32 -1.70
N MET A 337 6.71 28.61 -1.22
CA MET A 337 6.44 28.87 0.19
C MET A 337 6.70 27.66 1.09
N THR A 338 6.31 26.45 0.70
CA THR A 338 6.60 25.23 1.48
C THR A 338 8.09 24.89 1.46
N GLY A 339 8.76 24.94 0.30
CA GLY A 339 10.20 24.68 0.20
C GLY A 339 11.03 25.60 1.09
N THR A 340 10.72 26.90 1.11
CA THR A 340 11.39 27.89 1.99
C THR A 340 11.19 27.60 3.48
N ARG A 341 10.07 26.98 3.86
CA ARG A 341 9.82 26.53 5.24
C ARG A 341 10.54 25.22 5.55
N SER A 342 10.57 24.28 4.61
CA SER A 342 11.19 22.96 4.80
C SER A 342 12.72 23.08 4.99
N VAL A 343 13.41 23.95 4.23
CA VAL A 343 14.84 24.25 4.45
C VAL A 343 15.11 24.73 5.89
N LYS A 344 14.25 25.60 6.44
CA LYS A 344 14.37 26.08 7.83
C LYS A 344 14.02 25.03 8.89
N ARG A 345 13.21 24.02 8.54
CA ARG A 345 12.92 22.87 9.40
C ARG A 345 14.06 21.85 9.36
N TYR A 346 14.62 21.57 8.19
CA TYR A 346 15.83 20.75 8.02
C TYR A 346 17.00 21.29 8.85
N GLN A 347 17.32 22.59 8.72
CA GLN A 347 18.37 23.25 9.53
C GLN A 347 18.13 23.17 11.05
N ARG A 348 16.88 23.09 11.49
CA ARG A 348 16.52 22.87 12.90
C ARG A 348 16.64 21.40 13.31
N TRP A 349 16.31 20.48 12.41
CA TRP A 349 16.55 19.06 12.63
C TRP A 349 18.06 18.76 12.69
N GLU A 350 18.90 19.32 11.81
CA GLU A 350 20.37 19.17 11.88
C GLU A 350 20.91 19.60 13.25
N GLN A 351 20.48 20.76 13.77
CA GLN A 351 20.82 21.22 15.11
C GLN A 351 20.33 20.27 16.22
N GLN A 352 19.22 19.55 16.02
CA GLN A 352 18.73 18.54 16.96
C GLN A 352 19.47 17.20 16.81
N ARG A 353 19.85 16.77 15.59
CA ARG A 353 20.71 15.60 15.36
C ARG A 353 22.00 15.78 16.13
N ASP A 354 22.68 16.90 15.91
CA ASP A 354 23.97 17.20 16.52
C ASP A 354 23.83 17.28 18.07
N ALA A 355 22.77 17.91 18.57
CA ALA A 355 22.47 17.94 20.01
C ALA A 355 21.99 16.59 20.60
N THR A 356 21.62 15.60 19.77
CA THR A 356 21.24 14.25 20.20
C THR A 356 22.46 13.33 20.27
N ILE A 357 23.45 13.53 19.39
CA ILE A 357 24.76 12.85 19.43
C ILE A 357 25.50 13.18 20.74
N GLU A 358 25.39 14.41 21.20
CA GLU A 358 26.02 14.91 22.44
C GLU A 358 25.15 14.72 23.70
N ASP A 359 23.99 14.04 23.62
CA ASP A 359 23.09 13.83 24.77
C ASP A 359 23.48 12.57 25.58
N PRO A 360 24.04 12.69 26.80
CA PRO A 360 24.52 11.54 27.58
C PRO A 360 23.39 10.61 28.07
N ARG A 361 22.13 10.91 27.72
CA ARG A 361 20.96 10.07 27.99
C ARG A 361 20.67 9.06 26.87
N ILE A 362 21.35 9.10 25.72
CA ILE A 362 21.16 8.08 24.68
C ILE A 362 21.85 6.77 25.06
N ALA A 363 21.18 5.65 24.80
CA ALA A 363 21.78 4.33 24.71
C ALA A 363 22.30 4.08 23.28
N ALA A 364 21.54 4.53 22.28
CA ALA A 364 21.95 4.57 20.88
C ALA A 364 21.13 5.60 20.07
N TYR A 365 21.77 6.26 19.10
CA TYR A 365 21.15 7.15 18.13
C TYR A 365 21.64 6.81 16.72
N PHE A 366 20.71 6.52 15.82
CA PHE A 366 20.96 6.26 14.40
C PHE A 366 20.28 7.35 13.57
N PRO A 367 21.05 8.28 12.98
CA PRO A 367 20.50 9.31 12.11
C PRO A 367 20.19 8.79 10.70
N PHE A 368 20.59 7.57 10.30
CA PHE A 368 20.45 7.08 8.91
C PHE A 368 21.06 8.03 7.85
N ASP A 369 22.14 8.73 8.21
CA ASP A 369 22.93 9.52 7.25
C ASP A 369 23.82 8.55 6.44
N HIS A 370 23.61 8.48 5.12
CA HIS A 370 24.23 7.52 4.20
C HIS A 370 25.65 7.92 3.80
N ASP A 371 26.64 7.06 4.06
CA ASP A 371 27.98 7.17 3.48
C ASP A 371 27.99 6.49 2.09
N PRO A 372 28.22 7.22 0.98
CA PRO A 372 28.24 6.64 -0.37
C PRO A 372 29.47 5.76 -0.65
N VAL A 373 30.41 5.62 0.30
CA VAL A 373 31.58 4.72 0.21
C VAL A 373 31.33 3.39 0.92
N ASP A 374 30.49 3.37 1.98
CA ASP A 374 30.11 2.16 2.71
C ASP A 374 28.57 2.03 2.78
N ASP A 375 27.98 1.55 1.69
CA ASP A 375 26.54 1.37 1.58
C ASP A 375 25.99 0.19 2.42
N ARG A 376 26.85 -0.50 3.19
CA ARG A 376 26.49 -1.66 4.04
C ARG A 376 26.65 -1.42 5.54
N THR A 377 27.11 -0.25 5.98
CA THR A 377 27.16 0.12 7.40
C THR A 377 26.16 1.23 7.74
N LEU A 378 25.27 0.98 8.69
CA LEU A 378 24.51 2.03 9.37
C LEU A 378 25.36 2.54 10.55
N VAL A 379 25.86 3.77 10.45
CA VAL A 379 26.58 4.42 11.56
C VAL A 379 25.59 5.09 12.51
N GLY A 380 25.82 4.91 13.80
CA GLY A 380 25.15 5.61 14.89
C GLY A 380 26.10 5.94 16.03
N TYR A 381 25.54 6.44 17.12
CA TYR A 381 26.25 7.02 18.26
C TYR A 381 25.65 6.50 19.57
N GLY A 382 26.49 6.14 20.54
CA GLY A 382 26.11 5.82 21.92
C GLY A 382 26.41 6.99 22.87
N PRO A 383 26.46 6.74 24.19
CA PRO A 383 26.94 7.71 25.17
C PRO A 383 28.29 8.33 24.76
N ASP A 384 28.51 9.59 25.14
CA ASP A 384 29.75 10.35 24.91
C ASP A 384 30.25 10.33 23.44
N GLY A 385 29.35 10.11 22.47
CA GLY A 385 29.65 10.07 21.04
C GLY A 385 30.31 8.78 20.54
N GLU A 386 30.31 7.68 21.32
CA GLU A 386 30.88 6.39 20.88
C GLU A 386 30.22 5.90 19.59
N LYS A 387 31.00 5.53 18.55
CA LYS A 387 30.43 5.07 17.28
C LYS A 387 29.91 3.63 17.36
N ILE A 388 28.60 3.48 17.14
CA ILE A 388 27.94 2.18 16.98
C ILE A 388 27.83 1.87 15.49
N HIS A 389 28.28 0.69 15.08
CA HIS A 389 28.24 0.22 13.69
C HIS A 389 27.22 -0.92 13.54
N GLY A 390 26.22 -0.72 12.67
CA GLY A 390 25.22 -1.73 12.33
C GLY A 390 25.41 -2.29 10.92
N ALA A 391 25.46 -3.62 10.79
CA ALA A 391 25.61 -4.30 9.50
C ALA A 391 24.26 -4.37 8.77
N ILE A 392 24.16 -3.71 7.62
CA ILE A 392 22.96 -3.67 6.77
C ILE A 392 22.90 -4.92 5.89
N VAL A 393 21.81 -5.68 5.98
CA VAL A 393 21.56 -6.90 5.20
C VAL A 393 20.26 -6.73 4.44
N GLY A 394 20.31 -6.81 3.10
CA GLY A 394 19.13 -6.77 2.22
C GLY A 394 18.50 -5.38 2.01
N ALA A 395 18.35 -4.59 3.09
CA ALA A 395 17.79 -3.24 3.07
C ALA A 395 18.58 -2.29 2.15
N GLN A 396 17.91 -1.24 1.66
CA GLN A 396 18.44 -0.33 0.63
C GLN A 396 18.30 1.13 1.05
N TRP A 397 19.29 1.96 0.72
CA TRP A 397 19.26 3.41 0.94
C TRP A 397 18.31 4.10 -0.03
N THR A 398 17.52 5.05 0.46
CA THR A 398 16.54 5.81 -0.33
C THR A 398 16.22 7.17 0.30
N THR A 399 15.49 8.04 -0.41
CA THR A 399 15.05 9.34 0.12
C THR A 399 14.15 9.17 1.34
N GLY A 400 14.46 9.93 2.39
CA GLY A 400 13.82 9.91 3.69
C GLY A 400 12.69 10.91 3.87
N ARG A 401 12.64 11.55 5.04
CA ARG A 401 11.64 12.58 5.42
C ARG A 401 11.81 13.91 4.68
N TRP A 402 13.04 14.25 4.34
CA TRP A 402 13.38 15.38 3.49
C TRP A 402 14.05 14.87 2.21
N ASN A 403 13.94 15.64 1.13
CA ASN A 403 14.58 15.29 -0.16
C ASN A 403 16.09 15.09 -0.03
N ASP A 404 16.73 15.92 0.82
CA ASP A 404 18.17 15.94 1.09
C ASP A 404 18.55 15.07 2.31
N LYS A 405 17.68 14.12 2.71
CA LYS A 405 17.96 13.12 3.75
C LYS A 405 17.81 11.69 3.23
N SER A 406 18.69 10.81 3.70
CA SER A 406 18.63 9.36 3.49
C SER A 406 17.82 8.63 4.56
N SER A 407 17.22 7.52 4.16
CA SER A 407 16.56 6.54 5.01
C SER A 407 16.88 5.12 4.52
N LEU A 408 16.67 4.10 5.35
CA LEU A 408 16.73 2.71 4.91
C LEU A 408 15.32 2.18 4.63
N GLU A 409 15.14 1.58 3.46
CA GLU A 409 13.94 0.86 3.06
C GLU A 409 14.06 -0.65 3.34
N PHE A 410 13.00 -1.20 3.92
CA PHE A 410 12.83 -2.60 4.27
C PHE A 410 11.59 -3.13 3.54
N LYS A 411 11.73 -4.25 2.82
CA LYS A 411 10.65 -4.86 2.01
C LYS A 411 10.64 -6.39 2.14
N ARG A 412 11.78 -7.00 1.90
CA ARG A 412 11.98 -8.44 1.77
C ARG A 412 12.08 -9.08 3.16
N PRO A 413 11.70 -10.35 3.34
CA PRO A 413 11.91 -11.08 4.59
C PRO A 413 13.37 -11.09 5.09
N GLY A 414 14.34 -10.92 4.19
CA GLY A 414 15.75 -10.79 4.54
C GLY A 414 16.15 -9.43 5.16
N ASP A 415 15.44 -8.35 4.85
CA ASP A 415 15.93 -6.98 5.06
C ASP A 415 16.01 -6.62 6.56
N ARG A 416 17.19 -6.20 7.03
CA ARG A 416 17.47 -5.90 8.44
C ARG A 416 18.76 -5.10 8.62
N VAL A 417 18.94 -4.49 9.80
CA VAL A 417 20.27 -4.05 10.28
C VAL A 417 20.57 -4.76 11.60
N ARG A 418 21.76 -5.38 11.70
CA ARG A 418 22.20 -6.08 12.92
C ARG A 418 23.25 -5.26 13.66
N LEU A 419 23.06 -5.04 14.96
CA LEU A 419 23.94 -4.22 15.79
C LEU A 419 23.90 -4.64 17.26
N ASN A 420 24.71 -4.00 18.10
CA ASN A 420 24.74 -4.23 19.55
C ASN A 420 24.55 -2.90 20.30
N ILE A 421 23.60 -2.87 21.25
CA ILE A 421 23.42 -1.78 22.21
C ILE A 421 23.74 -2.34 23.60
N PRO A 422 24.97 -2.16 24.11
CA PRO A 422 25.35 -2.67 25.42
C PRO A 422 24.67 -1.87 26.55
N GLY A 423 24.52 -2.49 27.72
CA GLY A 423 23.99 -1.83 28.91
C GLY A 423 22.66 -2.41 29.42
N ASN A 424 22.35 -2.07 30.67
CA ASN A 424 21.13 -2.44 31.38
C ASN A 424 20.44 -1.17 31.87
N TYR A 425 19.12 -1.08 31.75
CA TYR A 425 18.39 0.18 31.90
C TYR A 425 17.11 0.03 32.72
N LEU A 426 16.94 0.84 33.76
CA LEU A 426 15.71 0.86 34.56
C LEU A 426 14.50 1.36 33.75
N SER A 427 14.70 2.42 32.97
CA SER A 427 13.70 3.00 32.08
C SER A 427 14.30 3.15 30.67
N LEU A 428 13.49 2.96 29.63
CA LEU A 428 13.90 3.16 28.24
C LEU A 428 12.88 4.02 27.49
N THR A 429 13.36 4.87 26.59
CA THR A 429 12.51 5.52 25.58
C THR A 429 12.98 5.16 24.18
N PHE A 430 12.16 4.40 23.46
CA PHE A 430 12.34 4.10 22.05
C PHE A 430 11.66 5.18 21.22
N SER A 431 12.36 5.77 20.26
CA SER A 431 11.87 6.83 19.38
C SER A 431 12.29 6.52 17.94
N ALA A 432 11.40 6.67 16.97
CA ALA A 432 11.76 6.52 15.56
C ALA A 432 10.86 7.33 14.64
N TRP A 433 11.42 7.74 13.50
CA TRP A 433 10.66 8.23 12.36
C TRP A 433 10.53 7.13 11.32
N ILE A 434 9.29 6.70 11.10
CA ILE A 434 8.94 5.56 10.27
C ILE A 434 7.96 5.95 9.18
N ARG A 435 8.02 5.26 8.05
CA ARG A 435 7.00 5.28 7.00
C ARG A 435 6.55 3.85 6.79
N LEU A 436 5.31 3.53 7.17
CA LEU A 436 4.74 2.20 6.93
C LEU A 436 4.27 2.10 5.48
N ASP A 437 4.81 1.15 4.74
CA ASP A 437 4.38 0.87 3.36
C ASP A 437 3.49 -0.39 3.26
N GLY A 438 3.26 -1.08 4.38
CA GLY A 438 2.27 -2.14 4.52
C GLY A 438 2.19 -2.68 5.95
N LEU A 439 1.04 -3.27 6.28
CA LEU A 439 0.77 -3.97 7.56
C LEU A 439 0.43 -5.45 7.31
N ASP A 440 0.92 -6.01 6.21
CA ASP A 440 0.66 -7.35 5.69
C ASP A 440 1.31 -8.48 6.53
N ARG A 441 2.08 -8.15 7.58
CA ARG A 441 2.61 -9.11 8.56
C ARG A 441 1.96 -8.89 9.91
N ARG A 442 1.65 -9.99 10.61
CA ARG A 442 1.10 -9.97 11.97
C ARG A 442 1.91 -9.09 12.92
N PHE A 443 3.23 -9.12 12.81
CA PHE A 443 4.15 -8.25 13.54
C PHE A 443 5.14 -7.64 12.54
N ASN A 444 5.36 -6.32 12.63
CA ASN A 444 6.27 -5.56 11.80
C ASN A 444 7.33 -4.95 12.74
N SER A 445 8.53 -5.52 12.74
CA SER A 445 9.62 -5.17 13.64
C SER A 445 10.09 -3.73 13.50
N LEU A 446 10.29 -3.00 14.60
CA LEU A 446 11.03 -1.73 14.61
C LEU A 446 12.43 -1.95 15.16
N LEU A 447 12.52 -2.36 16.43
CA LEU A 447 13.75 -2.77 17.10
C LEU A 447 13.44 -3.96 18.01
N LEU A 448 14.00 -5.13 17.70
CA LEU A 448 13.84 -6.34 18.51
C LEU A 448 15.22 -6.83 18.96
N THR A 449 15.33 -7.24 20.22
CA THR A 449 16.42 -8.09 20.70
C THR A 449 16.42 -9.41 19.93
N ASP A 450 17.59 -9.95 19.60
CA ASP A 450 17.69 -11.23 18.90
C ASP A 450 17.09 -12.36 19.75
N GLU A 451 17.40 -12.37 21.04
CA GLU A 451 16.76 -13.21 22.05
C GLU A 451 15.43 -12.59 22.53
N PHE A 452 14.59 -13.39 23.20
CA PHE A 452 13.36 -12.92 23.86
C PHE A 452 13.28 -13.47 25.29
N ASN A 453 14.37 -13.27 26.03
CA ASN A 453 14.51 -13.67 27.43
C ASN A 453 13.91 -12.60 28.37
N ASN A 454 13.95 -12.85 29.68
CA ASN A 454 13.35 -11.99 30.69
C ASN A 454 13.83 -10.52 30.57
N ASN A 455 12.90 -9.57 30.59
CA ASN A 455 13.15 -8.13 30.41
C ASN A 455 13.88 -7.72 29.11
N MET A 456 13.82 -8.54 28.05
CA MET A 456 14.31 -8.17 26.72
C MET A 456 13.15 -7.64 25.84
N PRO A 457 13.14 -6.35 25.45
CA PRO A 457 12.00 -5.72 24.81
C PRO A 457 11.95 -5.92 23.28
N HIS A 458 10.75 -6.24 22.77
CA HIS A 458 10.43 -6.33 21.34
C HIS A 458 9.48 -5.20 20.92
N TRP A 459 10.03 -4.14 20.30
CA TRP A 459 9.25 -2.98 19.85
C TRP A 459 8.85 -3.08 18.37
N GLN A 460 7.54 -3.05 18.10
CA GLN A 460 6.96 -3.46 16.81
C GLN A 460 5.56 -2.88 16.58
N VAL A 461 5.03 -3.03 15.36
CA VAL A 461 3.65 -2.67 14.98
C VAL A 461 2.86 -3.93 14.58
N HIS A 462 1.66 -4.12 15.14
CA HIS A 462 0.77 -5.24 14.81
C HIS A 462 0.02 -4.99 13.49
N GLN A 463 -0.38 -6.04 12.76
CA GLN A 463 -1.17 -5.94 11.51
C GLN A 463 -2.45 -5.07 11.63
N GLU A 464 -3.06 -5.05 12.82
CA GLU A 464 -4.26 -4.26 13.14
C GLU A 464 -3.97 -2.76 13.39
N GLY A 465 -2.70 -2.33 13.29
CA GLY A 465 -2.30 -0.92 13.47
C GLY A 465 -1.97 -0.49 14.89
N HIS A 466 -1.79 -1.45 15.82
CA HIS A 466 -1.32 -1.17 17.18
C HIS A 466 0.21 -0.99 17.20
N MET A 467 0.72 0.05 17.85
CA MET A 467 2.06 0.01 18.43
C MET A 467 2.09 -1.01 19.57
N LEU A 468 3.17 -1.78 19.67
CA LEU A 468 3.34 -2.86 20.64
C LEU A 468 4.75 -2.85 21.22
N LEU A 469 4.86 -2.86 22.55
CA LEU A 469 6.04 -3.30 23.27
C LEU A 469 5.75 -4.68 23.88
N GLY A 470 6.38 -5.71 23.32
CA GLY A 470 6.32 -7.06 23.86
C GLY A 470 7.51 -7.33 24.78
N MET A 471 7.30 -8.04 25.90
CA MET A 471 8.40 -8.42 26.80
C MET A 471 8.11 -9.75 27.49
N TRP A 472 9.08 -10.65 27.54
CA TRP A 472 8.94 -11.92 28.26
C TRP A 472 9.04 -11.70 29.77
N MET A 473 8.13 -12.31 30.53
CA MET A 473 8.08 -12.31 31.99
C MET A 473 8.33 -13.72 32.51
N GLU A 474 9.58 -14.04 32.86
CA GLU A 474 9.96 -15.37 33.37
C GLU A 474 9.18 -15.74 34.64
N ALA A 475 8.98 -14.78 35.55
CA ALA A 475 8.22 -14.98 36.79
C ALA A 475 6.71 -15.27 36.58
N ALA A 476 6.17 -15.02 35.39
CA ALA A 476 4.80 -15.37 35.00
C ALA A 476 4.72 -16.51 33.97
N SER A 477 5.85 -16.87 33.34
CA SER A 477 5.91 -17.74 32.15
C SER A 477 5.01 -17.25 31.00
N ASP A 478 4.86 -15.93 30.84
CA ASP A 478 3.96 -15.30 29.87
C ASP A 478 4.58 -14.01 29.28
N THR A 479 3.96 -13.45 28.25
CA THR A 479 4.45 -12.26 27.53
C THR A 479 3.61 -11.02 27.83
N ALA A 480 4.23 -10.00 28.42
CA ALA A 480 3.63 -8.68 28.54
C ALA A 480 3.43 -8.05 27.15
N HIS A 481 2.29 -7.39 26.95
CA HIS A 481 1.86 -6.87 25.66
C HIS A 481 1.27 -5.46 25.81
N TYR A 482 2.13 -4.47 26.00
CA TYR A 482 1.72 -3.07 26.07
C TYR A 482 1.32 -2.58 24.67
N ARG A 483 0.04 -2.28 24.48
CA ARG A 483 -0.54 -1.93 23.17
C ARG A 483 -1.10 -0.51 23.14
N SER A 484 -0.98 0.16 22.01
CA SER A 484 -1.82 1.33 21.72
C SER A 484 -3.22 0.90 21.25
N PRO A 485 -4.18 1.83 21.13
CA PRO A 485 -5.29 1.69 20.18
C PRO A 485 -4.78 1.44 18.74
N ASN A 486 -5.69 1.11 17.83
CA ASN A 486 -5.41 1.07 16.39
C ASN A 486 -5.11 2.52 15.93
N VAL A 487 -3.84 2.82 15.63
CA VAL A 487 -3.38 4.18 15.25
C VAL A 487 -2.75 4.24 13.86
N PHE A 488 -2.60 3.10 13.20
CA PHE A 488 -2.26 3.00 11.78
C PHE A 488 -3.34 2.22 11.03
N SER A 489 -3.64 2.66 9.82
CA SER A 489 -4.58 2.01 8.90
C SER A 489 -4.00 2.00 7.48
N LEU A 490 -4.72 1.39 6.52
CA LEU A 490 -4.34 1.49 5.11
C LEU A 490 -4.37 2.94 4.57
N ARG A 491 -5.02 3.88 5.27
CA ARG A 491 -5.03 5.31 4.89
C ARG A 491 -3.79 6.08 5.36
N ASP A 492 -3.03 5.50 6.29
CA ASP A 492 -1.77 6.06 6.82
C ASP A 492 -0.53 5.48 6.11
N VAL A 493 -0.74 4.49 5.24
CA VAL A 493 0.31 3.85 4.44
C VAL A 493 0.97 4.87 3.50
N GLY A 494 2.29 4.87 3.47
CA GLY A 494 3.10 5.80 2.70
C GLY A 494 3.31 7.17 3.34
N GLN A 495 2.77 7.42 4.55
CA GLN A 495 3.01 8.64 5.32
C GLN A 495 4.12 8.48 6.38
N TRP A 496 4.84 9.56 6.66
CA TRP A 496 5.84 9.58 7.74
C TRP A 496 5.19 9.86 9.10
N ALA A 497 5.56 9.06 10.10
CA ALA A 497 5.09 9.17 11.47
C ALA A 497 6.25 9.10 12.47
N HIS A 498 6.16 9.90 13.52
CA HIS A 498 7.04 9.80 14.69
C HIS A 498 6.40 8.87 15.72
N VAL A 499 7.02 7.74 16.00
CA VAL A 499 6.56 6.76 16.99
C VAL A 499 7.48 6.75 18.20
N VAL A 500 6.90 6.84 19.40
CA VAL A 500 7.65 6.78 20.66
C VAL A 500 7.00 5.80 21.64
N THR A 501 7.82 5.01 22.31
CA THR A 501 7.41 4.22 23.49
C THR A 501 8.32 4.53 24.66
N VAL A 502 7.75 5.03 25.74
CA VAL A 502 8.43 5.24 27.03
C VAL A 502 8.04 4.10 27.97
N TYR A 503 9.01 3.30 28.40
CA TYR A 503 8.88 2.37 29.53
C TYR A 503 9.54 3.02 30.75
N ASP A 504 8.74 3.25 31.81
CA ASP A 504 9.13 4.03 32.97
C ASP A 504 8.86 3.28 34.28
N THR A 505 9.91 2.79 34.95
CA THR A 505 9.76 2.11 36.25
C THR A 505 9.43 3.04 37.40
N VAL A 506 9.73 4.35 37.31
CA VAL A 506 9.50 5.31 38.40
C VAL A 506 8.01 5.60 38.52
N ASP A 507 7.35 5.93 37.41
CA ASP A 507 5.89 6.02 37.34
C ASP A 507 5.20 4.63 37.29
N SER A 508 5.98 3.56 37.06
CA SER A 508 5.50 2.21 36.76
C SER A 508 4.52 2.17 35.57
N ARG A 509 4.85 2.88 34.47
CA ARG A 509 4.02 3.04 33.27
C ARG A 509 4.72 2.69 31.97
N VAL A 510 3.96 2.17 31.01
CA VAL A 510 4.33 2.17 29.58
C VAL A 510 3.42 3.15 28.84
N ARG A 511 4.03 4.15 28.22
CA ARG A 511 3.37 5.22 27.47
C ARG A 511 3.75 5.12 26.00
N HIS A 512 2.75 5.14 25.11
CA HIS A 512 2.97 5.22 23.66
C HIS A 512 2.53 6.60 23.16
N TYR A 513 3.32 7.18 22.26
CA TYR A 513 3.02 8.45 21.60
C TYR A 513 3.14 8.31 20.08
N LEU A 514 2.30 9.06 19.37
CA LEU A 514 2.33 9.18 17.90
C LEU A 514 2.34 10.67 17.56
N ASN A 515 3.31 11.11 16.75
CA ASN A 515 3.46 12.50 16.32
C ASN A 515 3.46 13.51 17.49
N GLY A 516 4.08 13.12 18.61
CA GLY A 516 4.18 13.91 19.85
C GLY A 516 2.97 13.81 20.79
N GLU A 517 1.85 13.22 20.36
CA GLU A 517 0.62 13.11 21.16
C GLU A 517 0.54 11.77 21.91
N LEU A 518 0.12 11.79 23.18
CA LEU A 518 -0.04 10.58 24.01
C LEU A 518 -1.26 9.75 23.54
N ILE A 519 -1.03 8.51 23.10
CA ILE A 519 -2.08 7.61 22.57
C ILE A 519 -2.39 6.41 23.48
N SER A 520 -1.54 6.08 24.45
CA SER A 520 -1.78 5.00 25.42
C SER A 520 -0.91 5.15 26.67
N ASN A 521 -1.44 4.77 27.83
CA ASN A 521 -0.75 4.81 29.12
C ASN A 521 -1.20 3.64 30.01
N GLN A 522 -0.41 2.56 30.01
CA GLN A 522 -0.69 1.31 30.73
C GLN A 522 0.21 1.17 31.97
N PRO A 523 -0.24 0.50 33.05
CA PRO A 523 0.66 0.12 34.14
C PRO A 523 1.66 -0.96 33.69
N ILE A 524 2.87 -0.95 34.25
CA ILE A 524 3.83 -2.04 34.10
C ILE A 524 3.42 -3.22 35.00
N ASP A 525 3.33 -4.41 34.42
CA ASP A 525 3.02 -5.66 35.11
C ASP A 525 4.07 -5.98 36.16
N GLN A 526 3.66 -6.50 37.32
CA GLN A 526 4.58 -6.75 38.43
C GLN A 526 5.68 -7.77 38.08
N ALA A 527 5.38 -8.74 37.22
CA ALA A 527 6.33 -9.75 36.73
C ALA A 527 7.23 -9.26 35.57
N ALA A 528 6.96 -8.06 35.03
CA ALA A 528 7.76 -7.40 33.99
C ALA A 528 8.75 -6.36 34.56
N ARG A 529 8.94 -6.31 35.88
CA ARG A 529 9.77 -5.31 36.56
C ARG A 529 11.22 -5.77 36.73
N GLY A 530 12.14 -4.88 36.41
CA GLY A 530 13.58 -5.03 36.61
C GLY A 530 14.33 -4.28 35.52
N ASP A 531 15.66 -4.42 35.50
CA ASP A 531 16.49 -3.81 34.48
C ASP A 531 16.17 -4.42 33.09
N LEU A 532 16.01 -3.57 32.09
CA LEU A 532 15.86 -3.93 30.69
C LEU A 532 17.22 -4.17 30.04
N THR A 533 17.34 -5.26 29.29
CA THR A 533 18.56 -5.65 28.58
C THR A 533 18.34 -5.57 27.06
N LEU A 534 19.26 -4.93 26.33
CA LEU A 534 19.23 -4.87 24.87
C LEU A 534 20.24 -5.84 24.25
N GLY A 535 21.53 -5.52 24.33
CA GLY A 535 22.59 -6.35 23.74
C GLY A 535 22.48 -6.42 22.22
N TYR A 536 22.57 -7.62 21.65
CA TYR A 536 22.38 -7.83 20.21
C TYR A 536 20.92 -7.61 19.80
N VAL A 537 20.73 -6.65 18.91
CA VAL A 537 19.42 -6.21 18.41
C VAL A 537 19.41 -6.17 16.89
N THR A 538 18.22 -6.36 16.32
CA THR A 538 17.95 -6.23 14.91
C THR A 538 16.94 -5.10 14.67
N ILE A 539 17.33 -4.09 13.87
CA ILE A 539 16.41 -3.07 13.34
C ILE A 539 15.66 -3.65 12.15
N GLY A 540 14.35 -3.41 12.10
CA GLY A 540 13.50 -3.71 10.95
C GLY A 540 13.22 -5.21 10.73
N ASN A 541 13.65 -6.11 11.62
CA ASN A 541 13.41 -7.55 11.50
C ASN A 541 13.64 -8.27 12.84
N TRP A 542 13.57 -9.59 12.84
CA TRP A 542 13.96 -10.44 13.97
C TRP A 542 14.59 -11.75 13.50
N THR A 543 15.58 -12.23 14.24
CA THR A 543 16.22 -13.52 14.01
C THR A 543 16.24 -14.29 15.33
N PRO A 544 15.33 -15.26 15.57
CA PRO A 544 15.45 -16.11 16.75
C PRO A 544 16.75 -16.91 16.69
N THR A 545 17.42 -17.05 17.83
CA THR A 545 18.71 -17.75 17.94
C THR A 545 18.61 -19.27 17.75
N GLU A 546 17.42 -19.87 17.91
CA GLU A 546 17.21 -21.30 17.68
C GLU A 546 16.92 -21.65 16.21
N THR A 547 17.68 -22.61 15.68
CA THR A 547 17.64 -23.06 14.28
C THR A 547 16.45 -23.96 13.97
N SER A 548 15.26 -23.38 13.84
CA SER A 548 14.14 -24.01 13.13
C SER A 548 14.10 -23.55 11.67
N ALA A 549 13.78 -24.45 10.74
CA ALA A 549 13.83 -24.20 9.29
C ALA A 549 12.78 -23.19 8.76
N TRP A 550 11.92 -22.65 9.64
CA TRP A 550 10.80 -21.80 9.28
C TRP A 550 10.84 -20.48 10.08
N GLN A 551 11.61 -19.50 9.58
CA GLN A 551 11.64 -18.18 10.19
C GLN A 551 10.29 -17.47 10.02
N LYS A 552 9.66 -17.08 11.15
CA LYS A 552 8.42 -16.29 11.15
C LYS A 552 8.69 -14.91 10.54
N ILE A 553 8.07 -14.60 9.40
CA ILE A 553 8.23 -13.31 8.74
C ILE A 553 7.72 -12.19 9.65
N ARG A 554 8.63 -11.38 10.17
CA ARG A 554 8.37 -10.19 11.01
C ARG A 554 9.04 -8.91 10.48
N ASN A 555 9.61 -8.94 9.27
CA ASN A 555 10.33 -7.78 8.73
C ASN A 555 9.44 -6.53 8.65
N PHE A 556 10.04 -5.35 8.75
CA PHE A 556 9.39 -4.09 8.47
C PHE A 556 9.09 -3.99 6.97
N ASN A 557 7.94 -3.43 6.61
CA ASN A 557 7.60 -3.04 5.25
C ASN A 557 7.39 -1.54 5.22
N GLY A 558 8.41 -0.80 4.75
CA GLY A 558 8.47 0.63 4.94
C GLY A 558 9.87 1.20 4.95
N ARG A 559 10.01 2.44 5.44
CA ARG A 559 11.29 3.15 5.60
C ARG A 559 11.50 3.62 7.04
N ILE A 560 12.76 3.65 7.47
CA ILE A 560 13.18 4.25 8.75
C ILE A 560 14.25 5.29 8.45
N ASP A 561 14.04 6.51 8.94
CA ASP A 561 14.85 7.71 8.64
C ASP A 561 15.62 8.24 9.87
N GLU A 562 15.17 7.88 11.07
CA GLU A 562 15.81 8.26 12.34
C GLU A 562 15.36 7.29 13.43
N MET A 563 16.26 6.87 14.31
CA MET A 563 15.93 6.05 15.48
C MET A 563 16.81 6.43 16.67
N THR A 564 16.19 6.57 17.85
CA THR A 564 16.88 6.81 19.12
C THR A 564 16.37 5.85 20.17
N VAL A 565 17.28 5.32 20.99
CA VAL A 565 16.98 4.65 22.25
C VAL A 565 17.62 5.48 23.35
N TYR A 566 16.81 6.04 24.25
CA TYR A 566 17.30 6.73 25.44
C TYR A 566 17.33 5.78 26.63
N GLY A 567 18.40 5.82 27.43
CA GLY A 567 18.58 5.10 28.69
C GLY A 567 17.75 5.64 29.86
N VAL A 568 16.70 6.42 29.56
CA VAL A 568 15.81 7.09 30.53
C VAL A 568 14.38 7.13 30.01
N ALA A 569 13.42 7.36 30.91
CA ALA A 569 12.07 7.78 30.53
C ALA A 569 12.08 9.27 30.14
N LEU A 570 11.62 9.60 28.93
CA LEU A 570 11.36 10.99 28.53
C LEU A 570 9.98 11.46 29.00
N THR A 571 9.85 12.76 29.26
CA THR A 571 8.57 13.40 29.57
C THR A 571 7.75 13.66 28.30
N GLU A 572 6.46 13.90 28.47
CA GLU A 572 5.54 14.26 27.37
C GLU A 572 6.00 15.52 26.61
N ASP A 573 6.45 16.56 27.33
CA ASP A 573 7.02 17.77 26.72
C ASP A 573 8.26 17.46 25.85
N GLN A 574 9.15 16.56 26.31
CA GLN A 574 10.34 16.16 25.56
C GLN A 574 9.98 15.34 24.31
N VAL A 575 8.98 14.46 24.39
CA VAL A 575 8.48 13.70 23.24
C VAL A 575 7.80 14.64 22.22
N GLY A 576 7.06 15.65 22.70
CA GLY A 576 6.52 16.73 21.89
C GLY A 576 7.62 17.55 21.21
N GLU A 577 8.69 17.92 21.94
CA GLU A 577 9.82 18.67 21.40
C GLU A 577 10.57 17.90 20.29
N LEU A 578 10.82 16.60 20.48
CA LEU A 578 11.40 15.72 19.45
C LEU A 578 10.57 15.73 18.16
N PHE A 579 9.23 15.61 18.26
CA PHE A 579 8.37 15.73 17.09
C PHE A 579 8.40 17.12 16.45
N GLN A 580 8.34 18.20 17.25
CA GLN A 580 8.30 19.58 16.75
C GLN A 580 9.62 20.03 16.08
N LYS A 581 10.76 19.44 16.46
CA LYS A 581 12.05 19.65 15.81
C LYS A 581 12.28 18.72 14.62
N GLY A 582 11.80 17.47 14.69
CA GLY A 582 12.00 16.48 13.64
C GLY A 582 11.01 16.55 12.46
N ARG A 583 9.87 17.24 12.56
CA ARG A 583 8.89 17.26 11.45
C ARG A 583 9.32 18.13 10.25
N PRO A 584 9.21 17.63 9.00
CA PRO A 584 9.54 18.39 7.77
C PRO A 584 8.76 19.67 7.52
#